data_AF-X5DNW0-F1
#
_entry.id   AF-X5DNW0-F1
#
_cell.length_a   1.000
_cell.length_b   1.000
_cell.length_c   1.000
_cell.angle_alpha   90.00
_cell.angle_beta   90.00
_cell.angle_gamma   90.00
#
_symmetry.space_group_name_H-M   'P 1'
#
loop_
_entity.id
_entity.type
_entity.pdbx_description
1 polymer ?
#
loop_
_entity_poly.entity_id
_entity_poly.type
_entity_poly.pdbx_seq_one_letter_code
_entity_poly.pdbx_strand_id
1 'polypeptide(L)'
;MDLNLEFEKLKAGQDQILRMLTQKNNVKKELKVYSLGELATFFGVTKRTIYNWKDEGRLPLTIVSSKTYMTEDQLQSFLETNEVKPINGQPLLKRSKIKK
;
A
#
# COMPACT_ATOMS: atom_id res chain seq x y z
N MET A 1 48.89 -4.14 -7.70
CA MET A 1 47.48 -4.54 -7.81
C MET A 1 46.72 -3.34 -8.35
N ASP A 2 45.88 -3.57 -9.36
CA ASP A 2 45.14 -2.49 -10.02
C ASP A 2 43.84 -2.25 -9.25
N LEU A 3 43.84 -1.20 -8.42
CA LEU A 3 42.71 -0.83 -7.55
C LEU A 3 41.41 -0.65 -8.34
N ASN A 4 41.49 -0.18 -9.59
CA ASN A 4 40.30 -0.01 -10.43
C ASN A 4 39.64 -1.34 -10.77
N LEU A 5 40.44 -2.39 -10.97
CA LEU A 5 39.94 -3.73 -11.23
C LEU A 5 39.22 -4.32 -10.00
N GLU A 6 39.68 -3.98 -8.79
CA GLU A 6 39.05 -4.41 -7.54
C GLU A 6 37.75 -3.66 -7.28
N PHE A 7 37.69 -2.35 -7.58
CA PHE A 7 36.45 -1.57 -7.50
C PHE A 7 35.35 -2.09 -8.43
N GLU A 8 35.70 -2.42 -9.68
CA GLU A 8 34.74 -2.98 -10.65
C GLU A 8 34.22 -4.35 -10.20
N LYS A 9 35.08 -5.21 -9.66
CA LYS A 9 34.68 -6.50 -9.08
C LYS A 9 33.75 -6.33 -7.88
N LEU A 10 34.05 -5.36 -7.02
CA LEU A 10 33.24 -5.06 -5.84
C LEU A 10 31.84 -4.57 -6.25
N LYS A 11 31.78 -3.67 -7.23
CA LYS A 11 30.52 -3.13 -7.76
C LYS A 11 29.66 -4.21 -8.42
N ALA A 12 30.28 -5.07 -9.23
CA ALA A 12 29.59 -6.22 -9.83
C ALA A 12 29.00 -7.17 -8.76
N GLY A 13 29.74 -7.39 -7.67
CA GLY A 13 29.26 -8.18 -6.53
C GLY A 13 28.06 -7.54 -5.84
N GLN A 14 28.09 -6.22 -5.62
CA GLN A 14 26.97 -5.48 -5.02
C GLN A 14 25.71 -5.54 -5.90
N ASP A 15 25.85 -5.35 -7.21
CA ASP A 15 24.73 -5.43 -8.16
C ASP A 15 24.11 -6.83 -8.19
N GLN A 16 24.94 -7.88 -8.09
CA GLN A 16 24.47 -9.26 -8.02
C GLN A 16 23.67 -9.53 -6.74
N ILE A 17 24.17 -9.06 -5.58
CA ILE A 17 23.47 -9.17 -4.29
C ILE A 17 22.13 -8.43 -4.36
N LEU A 18 22.12 -7.23 -4.94
CA LEU A 18 20.93 -6.39 -5.05
C LEU A 18 19.86 -7.09 -5.89
N ARG A 19 20.25 -7.68 -7.04
CA ARG A 19 19.35 -8.49 -7.89
C ARG A 19 18.75 -9.68 -7.15
N MET A 20 19.58 -10.43 -6.41
CA MET A 20 19.13 -11.59 -5.62
C MET A 20 18.13 -11.18 -4.54
N LEU A 21 18.35 -10.05 -3.88
CA LEU A 21 17.44 -9.53 -2.87
C LEU A 21 16.11 -9.09 -3.50
N THR A 22 16.12 -8.38 -4.62
CA THR A 22 14.87 -7.99 -5.31
C THR A 22 14.04 -9.17 -5.79
N GLN A 23 14.65 -10.24 -6.31
CA GLN A 23 13.92 -11.43 -6.74
C GLN A 23 13.29 -12.20 -5.57
N LYS A 24 13.98 -12.24 -4.42
CA LYS A 24 13.46 -12.89 -3.21
C LYS A 24 12.42 -12.05 -2.49
N ASN A 25 12.44 -10.72 -2.64
CA ASN A 25 11.44 -9.80 -2.07
C ASN A 25 10.15 -9.72 -2.89
N ASN A 26 9.74 -10.82 -3.51
CA ASN A 26 8.39 -10.97 -4.04
C ASN A 26 7.43 -11.16 -2.85
N VAL A 27 7.32 -10.11 -2.05
CA VAL A 27 6.36 -10.00 -0.94
C VAL A 27 5.02 -10.23 -1.60
N LYS A 28 4.43 -11.41 -1.37
CA LYS A 28 3.02 -11.65 -1.67
C LYS A 28 2.27 -10.54 -0.95
N LYS A 29 1.88 -9.51 -1.67
CA LYS A 29 1.07 -8.42 -1.14
C LYS A 29 -0.25 -9.09 -0.80
N GLU A 30 -0.43 -9.45 0.46
CA GLU A 30 -1.66 -10.08 0.91
C GLU A 30 -2.79 -9.14 0.52
N LEU A 31 -3.74 -9.65 -0.27
CA LEU A 31 -4.91 -8.89 -0.69
C LEU A 31 -5.80 -8.72 0.53
N LYS A 32 -5.53 -7.67 1.29
CA LYS A 32 -6.30 -7.34 2.49
C LYS A 32 -7.59 -6.65 2.07
N VAL A 33 -8.69 -7.17 2.59
CA VAL A 33 -10.04 -6.63 2.41
C VAL A 33 -10.64 -6.37 3.78
N TYR A 34 -11.40 -5.28 3.86
CA TYR A 34 -12.07 -4.83 5.08
C TYR A 34 -13.57 -4.97 4.90
N SER A 35 -14.21 -5.68 5.81
CA SER A 35 -15.65 -5.68 5.98
C SER A 35 -16.15 -4.36 6.55
N LEU A 36 -17.45 -4.08 6.42
CA LEU A 36 -18.06 -2.88 7.02
C LEU A 36 -17.86 -2.80 8.54
N GLY A 37 -17.79 -3.95 9.22
CA GLY A 37 -17.53 -4.00 10.66
C GLY A 37 -16.10 -3.59 11.01
N GLU A 38 -15.11 -4.04 10.23
CA GLU A 38 -13.72 -3.65 10.42
C GLU A 38 -13.49 -2.17 10.08
N LEU A 39 -14.15 -1.67 9.03
CA LEU A 39 -14.12 -0.24 8.71
C LEU A 39 -14.72 0.62 9.83
N ALA A 40 -15.83 0.17 10.44
CA ALA A 40 -16.43 0.87 11.58
C ALA A 40 -15.43 0.99 12.74
N THR A 41 -14.76 -0.11 13.08
CA THR A 41 -13.69 -0.11 14.10
C THR A 41 -12.51 0.77 13.70
N PHE A 42 -12.08 0.69 12.43
CA PHE A 42 -10.93 1.44 11.90
C PHE A 42 -11.15 2.96 11.96
N PHE A 43 -12.34 3.41 11.57
CA PHE A 43 -12.70 4.83 11.60
C PHE A 43 -13.21 5.30 12.97
N GLY A 44 -13.38 4.41 13.95
CA GLY A 44 -13.93 4.75 15.26
C GLY A 44 -15.39 5.20 15.21
N VAL A 45 -16.17 4.69 14.26
CA VAL A 45 -17.58 5.06 14.04
C VAL A 45 -18.51 3.85 14.20
N THR A 46 -19.81 4.10 14.27
CA THR A 46 -20.79 3.02 14.33
C THR A 46 -20.96 2.34 12.96
N LYS A 47 -21.38 1.07 12.95
CA LYS A 47 -21.73 0.36 11.70
C LYS A 47 -22.80 1.12 10.90
N ARG A 48 -23.77 1.75 11.58
CA ARG A 48 -24.83 2.56 10.93
C ARG A 48 -24.23 3.73 10.14
N THR A 49 -23.22 4.40 10.69
CA THR A 49 -22.50 5.47 10.00
C THR A 49 -21.85 4.97 8.71
N ILE A 50 -21.21 3.80 8.74
CA ILE A 50 -20.61 3.18 7.55
C ILE A 50 -21.69 2.83 6.50
N TYR A 51 -22.85 2.32 6.91
CA TYR A 51 -23.97 2.08 5.99
C TYR A 51 -24.48 3.37 5.34
N ASN A 52 -24.64 4.44 6.13
CA ASN A 52 -25.05 5.73 5.56
C ASN A 52 -24.02 6.25 4.55
N TRP A 53 -22.72 6.16 4.86
CA TRP A 53 -21.66 6.56 3.92
C TRP A 53 -21.61 5.69 2.66
N LYS A 54 -21.95 4.41 2.77
CA LYS A 54 -22.15 3.53 1.62
C LYS A 54 -23.30 4.04 0.75
N ASP A 55 -24.47 4.27 1.34
CA ASP A 55 -25.69 4.66 0.62
C ASP A 55 -25.54 6.06 -0.02
N GLU A 56 -24.76 6.94 0.61
CA GLU A 56 -24.40 8.27 0.10
C GLU A 56 -23.26 8.24 -0.94
N GLY A 57 -22.68 7.07 -1.23
CA GLY A 57 -21.58 6.92 -2.20
C GLY A 57 -20.25 7.54 -1.75
N ARG A 58 -20.07 7.82 -0.46
CA ARG A 58 -18.85 8.44 0.09
C ARG A 58 -17.72 7.44 0.27
N LEU A 59 -18.02 6.16 0.46
CA LEU A 59 -17.01 5.10 0.58
C LEU A 59 -16.93 4.25 -0.70
N PRO A 60 -15.74 4.10 -1.32
CA PRO A 60 -15.56 3.23 -2.47
C PRO A 60 -15.58 1.76 -2.03
N LEU A 61 -16.79 1.18 -2.01
CA LEU A 61 -17.03 -0.19 -1.58
C LEU A 61 -17.30 -1.11 -2.77
N THR A 62 -16.82 -2.34 -2.67
CA THR A 62 -17.02 -3.41 -3.66
C THR A 62 -17.92 -4.48 -3.06
N ILE A 63 -18.89 -4.96 -3.84
CA ILE A 63 -19.75 -6.06 -3.45
C ILE A 63 -19.15 -7.35 -4.00
N VAL A 64 -18.85 -8.30 -3.11
CA VAL A 64 -18.41 -9.65 -3.48
C VAL A 64 -19.45 -10.62 -2.93
N SER A 65 -20.21 -11.23 -3.85
CA SER A 65 -21.40 -12.02 -3.52
C SER A 65 -22.43 -11.17 -2.75
N SER A 66 -22.77 -11.54 -1.52
CA SER A 66 -23.75 -10.84 -0.67
C SER A 66 -23.11 -9.88 0.35
N LYS A 67 -21.77 -9.79 0.38
CA LYS A 67 -21.04 -9.01 1.38
C LYS A 67 -20.35 -7.81 0.74
N THR A 68 -20.35 -6.70 1.47
CA THR A 68 -19.72 -5.45 1.04
C THR A 68 -18.37 -5.30 1.72
N TYR A 69 -17.35 -5.00 0.91
CA TYR A 69 -15.96 -4.89 1.35
C TYR A 69 -15.29 -3.64 0.76
N MET A 70 -14.17 -3.25 1.36
CA MET A 70 -13.23 -2.27 0.82
C MET A 70 -11.86 -2.94 0.70
N THR A 71 -11.20 -2.81 -0.45
CA THR A 71 -9.81 -3.28 -0.57
C THR A 71 -8.84 -2.30 0.10
N GLU A 72 -7.65 -2.79 0.48
CA GLU A 72 -6.57 -1.93 0.97
C GLU A 72 -6.29 -0.76 0.01
N ASP A 73 -6.20 -1.03 -1.29
CA ASP A 73 -5.90 0.00 -2.29
C ASP A 73 -7.03 1.06 -2.38
N GLN A 74 -8.29 0.65 -2.20
CA GLN A 74 -9.44 1.57 -2.12
C GLN A 74 -9.38 2.43 -0.86
N LEU A 75 -9.08 1.83 0.29
CA LEU A 75 -8.95 2.53 1.57
C LEU A 75 -7.82 3.57 1.50
N GLN A 76 -6.67 3.15 0.99
CA GLN A 76 -5.50 4.02 0.83
C GLN A 76 -5.81 5.22 -0.07
N SER A 77 -6.43 4.98 -1.23
CA SER A 77 -6.84 6.05 -2.15
C SER A 77 -7.86 7.01 -1.52
N PHE A 78 -8.79 6.46 -0.73
CA PHE A 78 -9.77 7.26 0.01
C PHE A 78 -9.11 8.17 1.06
N LEU A 79 -8.15 7.65 1.83
CA LEU A 79 -7.42 8.42 2.84
C LEU A 79 -6.53 9.50 2.22
N GLU A 80 -5.89 9.21 1.09
CA GLU A 80 -5.10 10.19 0.32
C GLU A 80 -5.95 11.34 -0.22
N THR A 81 -7.17 11.03 -0.66
CA THR A 81 -8.12 12.02 -1.20
C THR A 81 -8.69 12.91 -0.09
N ASN A 82 -8.99 12.32 1.07
CA ASN A 82 -9.63 13.00 2.19
C ASN A 82 -8.61 13.46 3.23
N GLU A 83 -7.64 14.31 2.83
CA GLU A 83 -6.61 14.98 3.66
C GLU A 83 -6.32 14.36 5.05
N VAL A 84 -6.05 13.06 5.13
CA VAL A 84 -5.62 12.45 6.38
C VAL A 84 -4.12 12.72 6.50
N LYS A 85 -3.76 13.81 7.18
CA LYS A 85 -2.35 14.09 7.51
C LYS A 85 -1.84 12.93 8.36
N PRO A 86 -0.78 12.21 7.94
CA PRO A 86 -0.22 11.13 8.72
C PRO A 86 0.27 11.70 10.06
N ILE A 87 -0.20 11.12 11.16
CA ILE A 87 0.11 11.57 12.53
C ILE A 87 1.63 11.57 12.80
N ASN A 88 2.41 10.82 12.00
CA ASN A 88 3.87 10.68 12.18
C ASN A 88 4.74 11.18 11.01
N GLY A 89 4.22 12.02 10.11
CA GLY A 89 5.06 12.67 9.07
C GLY A 89 5.75 11.75 8.06
N GLN A 90 5.44 10.45 8.04
CA GLN A 90 5.92 9.55 6.99
C GLN A 90 5.05 9.76 5.74
N PRO A 91 5.61 10.24 4.62
CA PRO A 91 4.88 10.26 3.38
C PRO A 91 4.58 8.83 2.98
N LEU A 92 3.30 8.56 2.69
CA LEU A 92 2.88 7.37 1.93
C LEU A 92 3.82 7.30 0.73
N LEU A 93 4.58 6.20 0.64
CA LEU A 93 5.64 6.02 -0.36
C LEU A 93 5.08 6.41 -1.73
N LYS A 94 5.38 7.63 -2.18
CA LYS A 94 5.19 8.03 -3.56
C LYS A 94 6.07 7.08 -4.33
N ARG A 95 5.46 6.02 -4.88
CA ARG A 95 6.11 5.15 -5.85
C ARG A 95 6.54 6.08 -6.97
N SER A 96 7.82 6.43 -6.93
CA SER A 96 8.42 7.35 -7.87
C SER A 96 8.14 6.77 -9.25
N LYS A 97 7.37 7.51 -10.07
CA LYS A 97 7.30 7.23 -11.50
C LYS A 97 8.72 7.45 -12.00
N ILE A 98 9.46 6.35 -12.16
CA ILE A 98 10.71 6.34 -12.92
C ILE A 98 10.31 6.80 -14.32
N LYS A 99 10.57 8.08 -14.62
CA LYS A 99 10.52 8.61 -15.97
C LYS A 99 11.63 7.91 -16.76
N LYS A 100 11.25 7.39 -17.93
CA LYS A 100 12.16 6.86 -18.95
C LYS A 100 13.21 7.88 -19.34
#